data_AF-A0A1C6J6Q1-F1
#
_entry.id   AF-A0A1C6J6Q1-F1
#
_cell.length_a   1.000
_cell.length_b   1.000
_cell.length_c   1.000
_cell.angle_alpha   90.00
_cell.angle_beta   90.00
_cell.angle_gamma   90.00
#
_symmetry.space_group_name_H-M   'P 1'
#
loop_
_entity.id
_entity.type
_entity.pdbx_description
1 polymer ?
#
loop_
_entity_poly.entity_id
_entity_poly.type
_entity_poly.pdbx_seq_one_letter_code
_entity_poly.pdbx_strand_id
1 'polypeptide(L)'
;MKKAHFLPLALACVMALSGCSVPKKPFRELTGAEIRSASVRLSPPDLTVLIQDTDRLAELLQDVTLYEAAPSYTEYAGQAAAFTLELGDGTQTTVTAFSPFLILDGVGYRTKHGPCEALNRYANDLLAEDGAPLLLTEPPALTVICGDTAAGALLGTYSWQWQSSGGSWEGTASDSAHPLDCRKLLLPLETGEETAALRFQAEPDSIVDVRCWSDAHWSDPDAEAEPCALDGNTLQLKPGGYIYEVTARWDDSQGSGGTACYAFYIRSSHSSLCGYPPADSLGADPSIT
;
A
#
# COMPACT_ATOMS: atom_id res chain seq x y z
N MET A 1 19.86 -20.68 41.26
CA MET A 1 19.70 -19.56 40.32
C MET A 1 20.70 -19.79 39.18
N LYS A 2 20.21 -20.23 38.02
CA LYS A 2 21.06 -20.59 36.87
C LYS A 2 21.53 -19.32 36.18
N LYS A 3 22.84 -19.19 35.97
CA LYS A 3 23.46 -18.10 35.22
C LYS A 3 23.10 -18.29 33.74
N ALA A 4 22.35 -17.36 33.16
CA ALA A 4 22.19 -17.28 31.71
C ALA A 4 23.51 -16.80 31.12
N HIS A 5 24.13 -17.63 30.30
CA HIS A 5 25.30 -17.26 29.51
C HIS A 5 24.81 -16.51 28.28
N PHE A 6 24.90 -15.18 28.30
CA PHE A 6 24.80 -14.35 27.10
C PHE A 6 26.09 -14.56 26.29
N LEU A 7 25.99 -15.33 25.20
CA LEU A 7 27.01 -15.34 24.14
C LEU A 7 26.73 -14.15 23.21
N PRO A 8 27.71 -13.32 22.86
CA PRO A 8 27.53 -12.29 21.85
C PRO A 8 27.48 -12.94 20.45
N LEU A 9 26.38 -12.73 19.72
CA LEU A 9 26.20 -13.14 18.33
C LEU A 9 27.04 -12.21 17.43
N ALA A 10 28.30 -12.55 17.19
CA ALA A 10 29.14 -11.80 16.27
C ALA A 10 28.78 -12.16 14.82
N LEU A 11 27.91 -11.37 14.18
CA LEU A 11 27.66 -11.45 12.74
C LEU A 11 28.88 -10.91 11.98
N ALA A 12 29.83 -11.80 11.67
CA ALA A 12 31.02 -11.48 10.89
C ALA A 12 30.77 -11.63 9.37
N CYS A 13 30.64 -10.50 8.68
CA CYS A 13 30.81 -10.33 7.24
C CYS A 13 31.86 -9.22 7.08
N VAL A 14 32.94 -9.27 6.28
CA VAL A 14 33.13 -9.73 4.90
C VAL A 14 34.63 -10.03 4.72
N MET A 15 34.99 -11.20 4.19
CA MET A 15 36.25 -11.38 3.46
C MET A 15 35.99 -12.24 2.23
N ALA A 16 36.23 -11.64 1.06
CA ALA A 16 36.16 -12.30 -0.23
C ALA A 16 37.28 -13.35 -0.35
N LEU A 17 36.91 -14.62 -0.47
CA LEU A 17 37.81 -15.67 -0.95
C LEU A 17 37.05 -16.61 -1.90
N SER A 18 37.49 -16.59 -3.15
CA SER A 18 37.17 -17.53 -4.21
C SER A 18 37.42 -18.97 -3.78
N GLY A 19 36.55 -19.87 -4.24
CA GLY A 19 36.90 -21.29 -4.42
C GLY A 19 36.58 -22.20 -3.23
N CYS A 20 35.30 -22.30 -2.86
CA CYS A 20 34.56 -23.46 -2.31
C CYS A 20 33.30 -22.90 -1.65
N SER A 21 32.18 -22.82 -2.38
CA SER A 21 30.92 -22.30 -1.83
C SER A 21 30.27 -23.35 -0.93
N VAL A 22 30.80 -23.49 0.29
CA VAL A 22 30.13 -24.25 1.36
C VAL A 22 28.78 -23.58 1.62
N PRO A 23 27.66 -24.32 1.61
CA PRO A 23 26.36 -23.77 1.95
C PRO A 23 26.40 -23.11 3.34
N LYS A 24 25.92 -21.87 3.43
CA LYS A 24 25.91 -21.08 4.67
C LYS A 24 24.51 -21.04 5.26
N LYS A 25 24.41 -21.15 6.59
CA LYS A 25 23.17 -20.95 7.34
C LYS A 25 23.35 -19.77 8.31
N PRO A 26 23.22 -18.52 7.83
CA PRO A 26 23.57 -17.33 8.61
C PRO A 26 22.72 -17.18 9.89
N PHE A 27 21.47 -17.63 9.87
CA PHE A 27 20.52 -17.45 10.97
C PHE A 27 20.32 -18.73 11.79
N ARG A 28 21.19 -19.74 11.66
CA ARG A 28 21.00 -21.06 12.29
C ARG A 28 20.74 -20.99 13.81
N GLU A 29 21.35 -20.02 14.48
CA GLU A 29 21.29 -19.87 15.93
C GLU A 29 20.40 -18.69 16.37
N LEU A 30 19.81 -17.95 15.42
CA LEU A 30 18.98 -16.78 15.70
C LEU A 30 17.72 -17.20 16.47
N THR A 31 17.45 -16.58 17.60
CA THR A 31 16.22 -16.78 18.38
C THR A 31 15.34 -15.54 18.34
N GLY A 32 14.02 -15.67 18.56
CA GLY A 32 13.11 -14.52 18.60
C GLY A 32 13.44 -13.52 19.71
N ALA A 33 14.03 -13.99 20.82
CA ALA A 33 14.50 -13.15 21.92
C ALA A 33 15.68 -12.23 21.55
N GLU A 34 16.43 -12.57 20.51
CA GLU A 34 17.52 -11.73 19.99
C GLU A 34 17.01 -10.65 19.01
N ILE A 35 15.78 -10.78 18.51
CA ILE A 35 15.15 -9.82 17.62
C ILE A 35 14.44 -8.78 18.50
N ARG A 36 15.00 -7.57 18.55
CA ARG A 36 14.42 -6.44 19.28
C ARG A 36 13.17 -5.89 18.58
N SER A 37 13.25 -5.76 17.26
CA SER A 37 12.13 -5.35 16.41
C SER A 37 12.29 -5.95 15.02
N ALA A 38 11.18 -6.16 14.31
CA ALA A 38 11.20 -6.60 12.94
C ALA A 38 10.02 -6.04 12.15
N SER A 39 10.23 -5.83 10.86
CA SER A 39 9.19 -5.47 9.90
C SER A 39 9.42 -6.19 8.58
N VAL A 40 8.37 -6.29 7.76
CA VAL A 40 8.48 -6.80 6.38
C VAL A 40 7.79 -5.86 5.42
N ARG A 41 8.52 -5.44 4.38
CA ARG A 41 7.96 -4.71 3.24
C ARG A 41 7.67 -5.67 2.10
N LEU A 42 6.41 -5.74 1.68
CA LEU A 42 5.98 -6.50 0.50
C LEU A 42 5.98 -5.59 -0.72
N SER A 43 6.62 -6.00 -1.82
CA SER A 43 6.75 -5.18 -3.04
C SER A 43 6.51 -6.04 -4.29
N PRO A 44 5.37 -5.89 -5.01
CA PRO A 44 4.13 -5.19 -4.59
C PRO A 44 3.48 -5.84 -3.32
N PRO A 45 2.56 -5.18 -2.59
CA PRO A 45 1.88 -3.93 -2.91
C PRO A 45 2.53 -2.67 -2.34
N ASP A 46 3.79 -2.71 -1.92
CA ASP A 46 4.54 -1.57 -1.34
C ASP A 46 4.09 -1.18 0.07
N LEU A 47 3.61 -2.15 0.86
CA LEU A 47 3.21 -1.98 2.26
C LEU A 47 4.23 -2.62 3.21
N THR A 48 4.39 -2.00 4.38
CA THR A 48 5.23 -2.51 5.47
C THR A 48 4.38 -2.96 6.64
N VAL A 49 4.56 -4.20 7.08
CA VAL A 49 3.90 -4.78 8.26
C VAL A 49 4.92 -4.88 9.40
N LEU A 50 4.55 -4.48 10.60
CA LEU A 50 5.33 -4.72 11.81
C LEU A 50 5.17 -6.19 12.26
N ILE A 51 6.28 -6.85 12.55
CA ILE A 51 6.27 -8.26 12.94
C ILE A 51 6.23 -8.36 14.46
N GLN A 52 5.13 -8.89 14.99
CA GLN A 52 4.92 -9.08 16.43
C GLN A 52 5.49 -10.43 16.91
N ASP A 53 5.39 -11.48 16.10
CA ASP A 53 5.86 -12.83 16.43
C ASP A 53 7.31 -13.04 15.95
N THR A 54 8.26 -12.62 16.78
CA THR A 54 9.68 -12.73 16.46
C THR A 54 10.20 -14.17 16.54
N ASP A 55 9.60 -15.02 17.36
CA ASP A 55 9.95 -16.44 17.45
C ASP A 55 9.64 -17.15 16.13
N ARG A 56 8.45 -16.91 15.58
CA ARG A 56 8.07 -17.49 14.29
C ARG A 56 8.95 -17.01 13.14
N LEU A 57 9.29 -15.72 13.10
CA LEU A 57 10.22 -15.18 12.11
C LEU A 57 11.60 -15.86 12.22
N ALA A 58 12.12 -16.00 13.44
CA ALA A 58 13.42 -16.63 13.67
C ALA A 58 13.44 -18.08 13.18
N GLU A 59 12.40 -18.87 13.46
CA GLU A 59 12.25 -20.25 12.95
C GLU A 59 12.35 -20.32 11.42
N LEU A 60 11.65 -19.42 10.71
CA LEU A 60 11.67 -19.39 9.24
C LEU A 60 13.05 -19.02 8.70
N LEU A 61 13.74 -18.07 9.35
CA LEU A 61 15.08 -17.65 8.97
C LEU A 61 16.14 -18.73 9.23
N GLN A 62 16.02 -19.52 10.30
CA GLN A 62 16.94 -20.64 10.60
C GLN A 62 17.00 -21.70 9.48
N ASP A 63 15.93 -21.85 8.72
CA ASP A 63 15.84 -22.80 7.60
C ASP A 63 16.52 -22.31 6.30
N VAL A 64 16.84 -21.01 6.23
CA VAL A 64 17.52 -20.41 5.08
C VAL A 64 18.93 -21.00 4.91
N THR A 65 19.24 -21.42 3.68
CA THR A 65 20.57 -21.88 3.29
C THR A 65 21.02 -21.10 2.06
N LEU A 66 22.11 -20.36 2.20
CA LEU A 66 22.72 -19.58 1.13
C LEU A 66 23.79 -20.40 0.43
N TYR A 67 23.79 -20.37 -0.90
CA TYR A 67 24.78 -21.03 -1.74
C TYR A 67 25.75 -19.98 -2.33
N GLU A 68 26.02 -20.05 -3.62
CA GLU A 68 26.82 -19.08 -4.35
C GLU A 68 26.11 -17.72 -4.49
N ALA A 69 26.91 -16.66 -4.48
CA ALA A 69 26.45 -15.33 -4.85
C ALA A 69 25.98 -15.37 -6.31
N ALA A 70 24.81 -14.80 -6.57
CA ALA A 70 24.21 -14.79 -7.89
C ALA A 70 23.77 -13.37 -8.22
N PRO A 71 24.50 -12.63 -9.07
CA PRO A 71 24.12 -11.25 -9.43
C PRO A 71 22.88 -11.19 -10.34
N SER A 72 22.40 -12.33 -10.86
CA SER A 72 21.30 -12.42 -11.83
C SER A 72 19.89 -12.23 -11.23
N TYR A 73 19.76 -11.85 -9.95
CA TYR A 73 18.44 -11.61 -9.34
C TYR A 73 17.74 -10.38 -9.91
N THR A 74 18.47 -9.47 -10.57
CA THR A 74 17.94 -8.20 -11.09
C THR A 74 16.96 -8.36 -12.26
N GLU A 75 16.85 -9.55 -12.86
CA GLU A 75 15.98 -9.84 -13.99
C GLU A 75 14.68 -10.58 -13.60
N TYR A 76 14.51 -10.95 -12.33
CA TYR A 76 13.34 -11.69 -11.89
C TYR A 76 12.14 -10.74 -11.64
N ALA A 77 10.97 -11.12 -12.16
CA ALA A 77 9.72 -10.43 -11.92
C ALA A 77 8.87 -11.24 -10.94
N GLY A 78 8.60 -10.67 -9.77
CA GLY A 78 7.78 -11.28 -8.73
C GLY A 78 7.65 -10.37 -7.51
N GLN A 79 6.93 -10.83 -6.50
CA GLN A 79 6.86 -10.13 -5.22
C GLN A 79 8.13 -10.36 -4.41
N ALA A 80 8.64 -9.30 -3.80
CA ALA A 80 9.70 -9.33 -2.79
C ALA A 80 9.12 -9.14 -1.40
N ALA A 81 9.55 -9.97 -0.45
CA ALA A 81 9.32 -9.74 0.98
C ALA A 81 10.66 -9.36 1.63
N ALA A 82 10.85 -8.08 1.92
CA ALA A 82 12.06 -7.52 2.51
C ALA A 82 11.89 -7.38 4.02
N PHE A 83 12.48 -8.29 4.77
CA PHE A 83 12.49 -8.29 6.22
C PHE A 83 13.62 -7.42 6.73
N THR A 84 13.31 -6.49 7.63
CA THR A 84 14.30 -5.69 8.35
C THR A 84 14.25 -6.10 9.81
N LEU A 85 15.39 -6.52 10.35
CA LEU A 85 15.52 -6.94 11.75
C LEU A 85 16.47 -5.99 12.47
N GLU A 86 16.06 -5.51 13.63
CA GLU A 86 16.95 -4.89 14.62
C GLU A 86 17.22 -5.92 15.73
N LEU A 87 18.48 -6.25 15.96
CA LEU A 87 18.88 -7.22 16.97
C LEU A 87 19.11 -6.55 18.34
N GLY A 88 19.15 -7.36 19.39
CA GLY A 88 19.33 -6.89 20.77
C GLY A 88 20.67 -6.18 21.03
N ASP A 89 21.67 -6.37 20.18
CA ASP A 89 22.95 -5.64 20.22
C ASP A 89 22.94 -4.31 19.44
N GLY A 90 21.79 -3.96 18.83
CA GLY A 90 21.59 -2.76 18.03
C GLY A 90 22.02 -2.89 16.57
N THR A 91 22.50 -4.05 16.13
CA THR A 91 22.78 -4.29 14.72
C THR A 91 21.48 -4.42 13.92
N GLN A 92 21.53 -4.00 12.65
CA GLN A 92 20.42 -4.14 11.72
C GLN A 92 20.84 -5.05 10.56
N THR A 93 19.95 -5.95 10.16
CA THR A 93 20.14 -6.79 8.96
C THR A 93 18.87 -6.81 8.12
N THR A 94 19.04 -6.93 6.80
CA THR A 94 17.94 -7.04 5.85
C THR A 94 18.00 -8.35 5.10
N VAL A 95 16.88 -9.07 5.09
CA VAL A 95 16.69 -10.33 4.38
C VAL A 95 15.55 -10.17 3.39
N THR A 96 15.83 -10.16 2.09
CA THR A 96 14.80 -10.11 1.06
C THR A 96 14.57 -11.47 0.45
N ALA A 97 13.40 -12.05 0.70
CA ALA A 97 12.95 -13.26 0.02
C ALA A 97 12.44 -12.91 -1.38
N PHE A 98 13.10 -13.46 -2.40
CA PHE A 98 12.82 -13.19 -3.81
C PHE A 98 13.06 -14.47 -4.63
N SER A 99 12.19 -15.46 -4.41
CA SER A 99 12.40 -16.84 -4.87
C SER A 99 12.80 -16.94 -6.36
N PRO A 100 13.83 -17.73 -6.73
CA PRO A 100 14.65 -18.63 -5.90
C PRO A 100 15.92 -17.97 -5.32
N PHE A 101 15.92 -16.65 -5.16
CA PHE A 101 17.02 -15.87 -4.61
C PHE A 101 16.68 -15.33 -3.22
N LEU A 102 17.74 -15.07 -2.45
CA LEU A 102 17.63 -14.33 -1.21
C LEU A 102 18.73 -13.28 -1.16
N ILE A 103 18.36 -12.05 -0.85
CA ILE A 103 19.28 -10.92 -0.72
C ILE A 103 19.52 -10.72 0.77
N LEU A 104 20.77 -10.83 1.20
CA LEU A 104 21.19 -10.56 2.57
C LEU A 104 22.08 -9.32 2.57
N ASP A 105 21.63 -8.26 3.24
CA ASP A 105 22.34 -6.98 3.35
C ASP A 105 22.82 -6.44 1.99
N GLY A 106 21.94 -6.52 0.98
CA GLY A 106 22.20 -6.07 -0.39
C GLY A 106 22.96 -7.07 -1.27
N VAL A 107 23.40 -8.21 -0.75
CA VAL A 107 24.11 -9.25 -1.51
C VAL A 107 23.16 -10.39 -1.87
N GLY A 108 22.98 -10.65 -3.17
CA GLY A 108 22.12 -11.73 -3.65
C GLY A 108 22.79 -13.11 -3.67
N TYR A 109 22.07 -14.11 -3.17
CA TYR A 109 22.49 -15.51 -3.11
C TYR A 109 21.45 -16.42 -3.74
N ARG A 110 21.89 -17.54 -4.33
CA ARG A 110 20.99 -18.68 -4.55
C ARG A 110 20.59 -19.29 -3.21
N THR A 111 19.35 -19.75 -3.15
CA THR A 111 18.80 -20.47 -2.01
C THR A 111 17.82 -21.53 -2.50
N LYS A 112 17.30 -22.34 -1.58
CA LYS A 112 16.21 -23.28 -1.90
C LYS A 112 14.90 -22.53 -2.05
N HIS A 113 14.06 -22.96 -2.98
CA HIS A 113 12.72 -22.40 -3.18
C HIS A 113 11.86 -22.47 -1.91
N GLY A 114 11.84 -23.62 -1.21
CA GLY A 114 10.98 -23.85 -0.03
C GLY A 114 11.11 -22.80 1.09
N PRO A 115 12.32 -22.52 1.63
CA PRO A 115 12.52 -21.47 2.62
C PRO A 115 12.11 -20.07 2.15
N CYS A 116 12.41 -19.69 0.90
CA CYS A 116 11.95 -18.41 0.34
C CYS A 116 10.42 -18.32 0.25
N GLU A 117 9.80 -19.40 -0.21
CA GLU A 117 8.35 -19.50 -0.32
C GLU A 117 7.68 -19.44 1.06
N ALA A 118 8.29 -20.03 2.08
CA ALA A 118 7.80 -19.96 3.45
C ALA A 118 7.86 -18.52 4.01
N LEU A 119 8.93 -17.78 3.73
CA LEU A 119 9.05 -16.36 4.09
C LEU A 119 8.03 -15.49 3.34
N ASN A 120 7.87 -15.68 2.02
CA ASN A 120 6.87 -14.95 1.24
C ASN A 120 5.45 -15.24 1.72
N ARG A 121 5.12 -16.50 1.99
CA ARG A 121 3.81 -16.86 2.54
C ARG A 121 3.57 -16.19 3.89
N TYR A 122 4.54 -16.28 4.80
CA TYR A 122 4.46 -15.63 6.10
C TYR A 122 4.21 -14.11 5.98
N ALA A 123 4.92 -13.42 5.08
CA ALA A 123 4.71 -12.00 4.84
C ALA A 123 3.30 -11.68 4.30
N ASN A 124 2.79 -12.50 3.38
CA ASN A 124 1.45 -12.30 2.84
C ASN A 124 0.36 -12.62 3.87
N ASP A 125 0.55 -13.65 4.69
CA ASP A 125 -0.36 -14.01 5.77
C ASP A 125 -0.46 -12.85 6.77
N LEU A 126 0.68 -12.28 7.19
CA LEU A 126 0.73 -11.09 8.06
C LEU A 126 -0.01 -9.88 7.46
N LEU A 127 0.10 -9.66 6.15
CA LEU A 127 -0.59 -8.55 5.48
C LEU A 127 -2.10 -8.80 5.35
N ALA A 128 -2.52 -10.06 5.23
CA ALA A 128 -3.93 -10.43 5.07
C ALA A 128 -4.69 -10.48 6.41
N GLU A 129 -4.00 -10.38 7.54
CA GLU A 129 -4.62 -10.31 8.86
C GLU A 129 -5.43 -9.02 9.02
N ASP A 130 -6.66 -9.16 9.54
CA ASP A 130 -7.50 -8.01 9.86
C ASP A 130 -6.85 -7.20 10.98
N GLY A 131 -6.69 -5.89 10.75
CA GLY A 131 -5.96 -5.01 11.66
C GLY A 131 -4.45 -5.25 11.70
N ALA A 132 -3.86 -5.77 10.61
CA ALA A 132 -2.40 -5.87 10.47
C ALA A 132 -1.71 -4.55 10.90
N PRO A 133 -0.65 -4.60 11.73
CA PRO A 133 0.02 -3.39 12.23
C PRO A 133 0.89 -2.79 11.13
N LEU A 134 0.26 -2.06 10.21
CA LEU A 134 0.92 -1.40 9.09
C LEU A 134 1.73 -0.21 9.58
N LEU A 135 3.00 -0.15 9.16
CA LEU A 135 3.81 1.05 9.29
C LEU A 135 3.62 1.89 8.02
N LEU A 136 2.72 2.86 8.08
CA LEU A 136 2.45 3.79 6.99
C LEU A 136 3.32 5.03 7.18
N THR A 137 4.44 5.13 6.46
CA THR A 137 5.29 6.33 6.49
C THR A 137 4.79 7.46 5.56
N GLU A 138 3.81 7.15 4.72
CA GLU A 138 3.15 8.08 3.80
C GLU A 138 1.67 7.70 3.64
N PRO A 139 0.81 8.62 3.16
CA PRO A 139 -0.59 8.31 2.91
C PRO A 139 -0.76 7.14 1.90
N PRO A 140 -1.63 6.16 2.19
CA PRO A 140 -1.90 5.06 1.25
C PRO A 140 -2.41 5.55 -0.10
N ALA A 141 -2.01 4.89 -1.18
CA ALA A 141 -2.50 5.24 -2.51
C ALA A 141 -4.01 4.98 -2.65
N LEU A 142 -4.73 5.86 -3.35
CA LEU A 142 -6.12 5.66 -3.73
C LEU A 142 -6.20 5.28 -5.21
N THR A 143 -6.92 4.21 -5.52
CA THR A 143 -7.31 3.82 -6.88
C THR A 143 -8.81 3.95 -7.03
N VAL A 144 -9.24 4.60 -8.10
CA VAL A 144 -10.65 4.73 -8.47
C VAL A 144 -10.98 3.71 -9.54
N ILE A 145 -12.04 2.93 -9.32
CA ILE A 145 -12.44 1.83 -10.20
C ILE A 145 -13.84 2.11 -10.75
N CYS A 146 -13.97 2.11 -12.08
CA CYS A 146 -15.22 2.30 -12.80
C CYS A 146 -15.42 1.14 -13.77
N GLY A 147 -16.28 0.18 -13.41
CA GLY A 147 -16.50 -1.01 -14.22
C GLY A 147 -15.23 -1.84 -14.36
N ASP A 148 -14.70 -1.97 -15.58
CA ASP A 148 -13.45 -2.65 -15.91
C ASP A 148 -12.22 -1.72 -16.01
N THR A 149 -12.42 -0.40 -15.80
CA THR A 149 -11.36 0.60 -15.85
C THR A 149 -10.94 1.06 -14.45
N ALA A 150 -9.69 1.46 -14.29
CA ALA A 150 -9.18 1.99 -13.04
C ALA A 150 -8.08 3.04 -13.28
N ALA A 151 -7.98 4.00 -12.36
CA ALA A 151 -6.92 5.00 -12.36
C ALA A 151 -6.48 5.32 -10.92
N GLY A 152 -5.18 5.54 -10.73
CA GLY A 152 -4.66 6.09 -9.47
C GLY A 152 -5.07 7.55 -9.32
N ALA A 153 -5.46 7.93 -8.11
CA ALA A 153 -5.73 9.31 -7.77
C ALA A 153 -4.41 10.07 -7.50
N LEU A 154 -4.40 11.37 -7.80
CA LEU A 154 -3.31 12.28 -7.47
C LEU A 154 -3.35 12.57 -5.97
N LEU A 155 -2.29 12.22 -5.25
CA LEU A 155 -2.12 12.64 -3.85
C LEU A 155 -1.95 14.16 -3.80
N GLY A 156 -2.83 14.81 -3.04
CA GLY A 156 -2.84 16.25 -2.79
C GLY A 156 -2.26 16.59 -1.42
N THR A 157 -2.80 17.62 -0.78
CA THR A 157 -2.35 18.06 0.54
C THR A 157 -2.54 16.97 1.59
N TYR A 158 -1.55 16.78 2.45
CA TYR A 158 -1.63 15.83 3.55
C TYR A 158 -0.81 16.26 4.76
N SER A 159 -1.18 15.72 5.92
CA SER A 159 -0.43 15.78 7.16
C SER A 159 -0.36 14.37 7.73
N TRP A 160 0.85 13.85 7.91
CA TRP A 160 1.10 12.45 8.22
C TRP A 160 2.13 12.31 9.34
N GLN A 161 1.95 11.29 10.18
CA GLN A 161 2.88 10.96 11.26
C GLN A 161 3.01 9.45 11.44
N TRP A 162 4.17 9.02 11.90
CA TRP A 162 4.45 7.62 12.22
C TRP A 162 5.47 7.52 13.35
N GLN A 163 5.46 6.39 14.04
CA GLN A 163 6.43 6.08 15.08
C GLN A 163 7.60 5.30 14.47
N SER A 164 8.82 5.78 14.67
CA SER A 164 10.04 5.06 14.28
C SER A 164 10.29 3.86 15.21
N SER A 165 11.18 2.95 14.80
CA SER A 165 11.53 1.76 15.61
C SER A 165 12.07 2.11 17.00
N GLY A 166 12.63 3.33 17.16
CA GLY A 166 13.10 3.87 18.43
C GLY A 166 12.00 4.46 19.32
N GLY A 167 10.74 4.47 18.88
CA GLY A 167 9.59 4.99 19.61
C GLY A 167 9.38 6.50 19.49
N SER A 168 10.22 7.20 18.71
CA SER A 168 10.03 8.63 18.41
C SER A 168 8.96 8.81 17.33
N TRP A 169 8.19 9.89 17.42
CA TRP A 169 7.30 10.30 16.34
C TRP A 169 8.05 11.11 15.29
N GLU A 170 7.79 10.78 14.04
CA GLU A 170 8.21 11.50 12.84
C GLU A 170 6.97 11.91 12.06
N GLY A 171 7.08 12.91 11.19
CA GLY A 171 5.94 13.37 10.42
C GLY A 171 6.30 14.27 9.26
N THR A 172 5.37 14.35 8.32
CA THR A 172 5.46 15.15 7.10
C THR A 172 4.15 15.89 6.90
N ALA A 173 4.25 17.18 6.59
CA ALA A 173 3.14 17.97 6.05
C ALA A 173 3.53 18.42 4.65
N SER A 174 2.66 18.17 3.67
CA SER A 174 2.87 18.56 2.29
C SER A 174 1.68 19.35 1.80
N ASP A 175 1.93 20.57 1.35
CA ASP A 175 0.95 21.35 0.61
C ASP A 175 0.94 20.94 -0.87
N SER A 176 -0.21 21.05 -1.53
CA SER A 176 -0.37 20.79 -2.96
C SER A 176 -1.16 21.88 -3.65
N ALA A 177 -1.03 21.95 -4.98
CA ALA A 177 -1.88 22.79 -5.80
C ALA A 177 -3.35 22.35 -5.71
N HIS A 178 -4.27 23.30 -5.88
CA HIS A 178 -5.70 23.00 -5.93
C HIS A 178 -6.00 22.01 -7.08
N PRO A 179 -6.95 21.06 -6.93
CA PRO A 179 -7.27 20.10 -7.99
C PRO A 179 -7.55 20.76 -9.35
N LEU A 180 -8.21 21.92 -9.37
CA LEU A 180 -8.50 22.70 -10.58
C LEU A 180 -7.27 23.31 -11.28
N ASP A 181 -6.10 23.33 -10.64
CA ASP A 181 -4.84 23.75 -11.26
C ASP A 181 -4.02 22.55 -11.77
N CYS A 182 -4.48 21.31 -11.49
CA CYS A 182 -3.76 20.07 -11.78
C CYS A 182 -4.12 19.41 -13.12
N ARG A 183 -4.71 20.14 -14.07
CA ARG A 183 -5.22 19.58 -15.35
C ARG A 183 -4.23 18.69 -16.11
N LYS A 184 -2.93 18.98 -16.05
CA LYS A 184 -1.89 18.19 -16.73
C LYS A 184 -1.56 16.86 -16.04
N LEU A 185 -1.90 16.74 -14.76
CA LEU A 185 -1.65 15.56 -13.92
C LEU A 185 -2.89 14.67 -13.81
N LEU A 186 -4.07 15.28 -13.93
CA LEU A 186 -5.36 14.59 -13.85
C LEU A 186 -5.81 14.10 -15.23
N LEU A 187 -5.39 12.90 -15.59
CA LEU A 187 -5.85 12.23 -16.82
C LEU A 187 -7.30 11.76 -16.64
N PRO A 188 -8.19 11.98 -17.63
CA PRO A 188 -9.58 11.55 -17.55
C PRO A 188 -9.69 10.02 -17.52
N LEU A 189 -10.43 9.51 -16.55
CA LEU A 189 -11.00 8.17 -16.59
C LEU A 189 -12.37 8.26 -17.28
N GLU A 190 -12.44 7.80 -18.53
CA GLU A 190 -13.67 7.76 -19.32
C GLU A 190 -14.51 6.54 -18.89
N THR A 191 -15.80 6.73 -18.61
CA THR A 191 -16.68 5.64 -18.17
C THR A 191 -18.14 5.82 -18.60
N GLY A 192 -18.87 4.72 -18.70
CA GLY A 192 -20.34 4.70 -18.82
C GLY A 192 -21.05 4.45 -17.48
N GLU A 193 -20.29 4.15 -16.42
CA GLU A 193 -20.83 3.84 -15.10
C GLU A 193 -21.38 5.09 -14.40
N GLU A 194 -22.40 4.86 -13.57
CA GLU A 194 -22.99 5.87 -12.67
C GLU A 194 -22.24 5.96 -11.34
N THR A 195 -21.41 4.96 -11.02
CA THR A 195 -20.67 4.89 -9.76
C THR A 195 -19.21 4.55 -9.97
N ALA A 196 -18.36 4.95 -9.02
CA ALA A 196 -16.98 4.52 -8.90
C ALA A 196 -16.70 3.93 -7.52
N ALA A 197 -15.91 2.86 -7.44
CA ALA A 197 -15.41 2.34 -6.18
C ALA A 197 -14.07 2.98 -5.83
N LEU A 198 -13.94 3.45 -4.59
CA LEU A 198 -12.71 3.99 -4.01
C LEU A 198 -11.96 2.86 -3.29
N ARG A 199 -10.83 2.44 -3.86
CA ARG A 199 -9.97 1.40 -3.26
C ARG A 199 -8.70 2.03 -2.73
N PHE A 200 -8.53 2.04 -1.43
CA PHE A 200 -7.26 2.41 -0.81
C PHE A 200 -6.32 1.21 -0.77
N GLN A 201 -5.03 1.47 -0.88
CA GLN A 201 -3.98 0.48 -0.68
C GLN A 201 -4.00 -0.07 0.76
N ALA A 202 -4.31 0.79 1.72
CA ALA A 202 -4.67 0.46 3.10
C ALA A 202 -5.87 1.33 3.49
N GLU A 203 -6.95 0.70 3.98
CA GLU A 203 -8.22 1.40 4.24
C GLU A 203 -8.09 2.48 5.32
N PRO A 204 -8.72 3.65 5.14
CA PRO A 204 -8.83 4.67 6.18
C PRO A 204 -9.86 4.29 7.24
N ASP A 205 -9.69 4.83 8.44
CA ASP A 205 -10.73 4.77 9.48
C ASP A 205 -11.98 5.56 9.08
N SER A 206 -11.81 6.62 8.28
CA SER A 206 -12.93 7.41 7.76
C SER A 206 -12.60 8.18 6.48
N ILE A 207 -13.57 8.27 5.57
CA ILE A 207 -13.62 9.30 4.53
C ILE A 207 -14.35 10.51 5.13
N VAL A 208 -13.64 11.64 5.22
CA VAL A 208 -14.07 12.85 5.93
C VAL A 208 -14.92 13.76 5.05
N ASP A 209 -14.53 13.90 3.78
CA ASP A 209 -15.21 14.76 2.81
C ASP A 209 -15.05 14.19 1.39
N VAL A 210 -16.08 14.36 0.57
CA VAL A 210 -16.01 14.12 -0.88
C VAL A 210 -16.75 15.22 -1.61
N ARG A 211 -16.02 15.91 -2.47
CA ARG A 211 -16.51 17.05 -3.24
C ARG A 211 -16.03 16.99 -4.68
N CYS A 212 -16.68 17.75 -5.54
CA CYS A 212 -16.28 17.82 -6.93
C CYS A 212 -16.52 19.20 -7.55
N TRP A 213 -15.91 19.40 -8.71
CA TRP A 213 -16.12 20.56 -9.57
C TRP A 213 -16.31 20.09 -11.00
N SER A 214 -17.20 20.77 -11.72
CA SER A 214 -17.27 20.61 -13.17
C SER A 214 -15.93 20.99 -13.82
N ASP A 215 -15.53 20.25 -14.85
CA ASP A 215 -14.32 20.53 -15.62
C ASP A 215 -14.38 21.86 -16.42
N ALA A 216 -15.54 22.53 -16.44
CA ALA A 216 -15.65 23.91 -16.90
C ALA A 216 -14.83 24.90 -16.04
N HIS A 217 -14.51 24.54 -14.79
CA HIS A 217 -13.80 25.38 -13.82
C HIS A 217 -12.28 25.13 -13.77
N TRP A 218 -11.69 24.45 -14.76
CA TRP A 218 -10.23 24.34 -14.83
C TRP A 218 -9.55 25.72 -14.71
N SER A 219 -8.53 25.80 -13.85
CA SER A 219 -7.77 27.01 -13.51
C SER A 219 -8.56 28.09 -12.76
N ASP A 220 -9.66 27.73 -12.10
CA ASP A 220 -10.45 28.59 -11.22
C ASP A 220 -10.52 27.99 -9.80
N PRO A 221 -9.45 28.10 -8.97
CA PRO A 221 -9.42 27.50 -7.64
C PRO A 221 -10.41 28.12 -6.64
N ASP A 222 -11.03 29.25 -6.98
CA ASP A 222 -12.07 29.90 -6.16
C ASP A 222 -13.48 29.36 -6.47
N ALA A 223 -13.63 28.46 -7.46
CA ALA A 223 -14.90 27.87 -7.82
C ALA A 223 -15.51 27.08 -6.65
N GLU A 224 -16.81 27.27 -6.43
CA GLU A 224 -17.55 26.59 -5.37
C GLU A 224 -17.61 25.08 -5.64
N ALA A 225 -17.28 24.29 -4.62
CA ALA A 225 -17.30 22.85 -4.70
C ALA A 225 -18.72 22.30 -4.49
N GLU A 226 -19.07 21.24 -5.21
CA GLU A 226 -20.33 20.54 -5.07
C GLU A 226 -20.15 19.29 -4.18
N PRO A 227 -21.09 19.00 -3.26
CA PRO A 227 -21.04 17.77 -2.48
C PRO A 227 -21.30 16.55 -3.36
N CYS A 228 -20.64 15.43 -3.04
CA CYS A 228 -20.84 14.15 -3.70
C CYS A 228 -21.54 13.15 -2.77
N ALA A 229 -22.42 12.32 -3.34
CA ALA A 229 -23.00 11.22 -2.58
C ALA A 229 -22.04 10.03 -2.54
N LEU A 230 -21.80 9.51 -1.34
CA LEU A 230 -20.91 8.39 -1.06
C LEU A 230 -21.65 7.37 -0.17
N ASP A 231 -21.65 6.11 -0.57
CA ASP A 231 -22.14 4.99 0.24
C ASP A 231 -21.00 3.98 0.48
N GLY A 232 -20.49 3.95 1.71
CA GLY A 232 -19.24 3.27 2.04
C GLY A 232 -18.09 3.82 1.19
N ASN A 233 -17.54 2.98 0.31
CA ASN A 233 -16.49 3.35 -0.64
C ASN A 233 -17.03 3.55 -2.07
N THR A 234 -18.35 3.63 -2.25
CA THR A 234 -18.98 3.77 -3.57
C THR A 234 -19.42 5.22 -3.79
N LEU A 235 -18.74 5.90 -4.70
CA LEU A 235 -18.99 7.29 -5.10
C LEU A 235 -20.02 7.35 -6.23
N GLN A 236 -21.04 8.20 -6.09
CA GLN A 236 -21.96 8.53 -7.17
C GLN A 236 -21.33 9.57 -8.10
N LEU A 237 -21.27 9.24 -9.39
CA LEU A 237 -20.69 10.08 -10.42
C LEU A 237 -21.71 11.06 -10.97
N LYS A 238 -21.27 12.29 -11.25
CA LYS A 238 -22.03 13.26 -12.02
C LYS A 238 -21.86 13.02 -13.52
N PRO A 239 -22.91 13.25 -14.33
CA PRO A 239 -22.83 13.12 -15.78
C PRO A 239 -21.96 14.24 -16.38
N GLY A 240 -21.08 13.90 -17.31
CA GLY A 240 -20.10 14.82 -17.88
C GLY A 240 -18.73 14.72 -17.21
N GLY A 241 -17.91 15.77 -17.37
CA GLY A 241 -16.56 15.82 -16.84
C GLY A 241 -16.48 16.51 -15.48
N TYR A 242 -15.98 15.79 -14.47
CA TYR A 242 -15.87 16.30 -13.10
C TYR A 242 -14.53 15.90 -12.46
N ILE A 243 -13.94 16.87 -11.78
CA ILE A 243 -12.79 16.68 -10.89
C ILE A 243 -13.35 16.39 -9.51
N TYR A 244 -12.98 15.26 -8.93
CA TYR A 244 -13.35 14.86 -7.58
C TYR A 244 -12.17 15.02 -6.66
N GLU A 245 -12.44 15.41 -5.41
CA GLU A 245 -11.49 15.38 -4.31
C GLU A 245 -12.08 14.59 -3.15
N VAL A 246 -11.29 13.66 -2.60
CA VAL A 246 -11.61 12.83 -1.44
C VAL A 246 -10.63 13.18 -0.33
N THR A 247 -11.13 13.53 0.85
CA THR A 247 -10.32 13.68 2.06
C THR A 247 -10.54 12.46 2.95
N ALA A 248 -9.47 11.73 3.26
CA ALA A 248 -9.51 10.54 4.10
C ALA A 248 -8.61 10.69 5.33
N ARG A 249 -8.96 10.00 6.42
CA ARG A 249 -8.26 10.04 7.70
C ARG A 249 -7.97 8.65 8.23
N TRP A 250 -6.75 8.49 8.74
CA TRP A 250 -6.26 7.35 9.47
C TRP A 250 -5.92 7.78 10.90
N ASP A 251 -6.43 7.05 11.87
CA ASP A 251 -6.12 7.22 13.28
C ASP A 251 -4.73 6.64 13.57
N ASP A 252 -4.00 7.26 14.49
CA ASP A 252 -2.62 6.89 14.82
C ASP A 252 -2.50 5.69 15.78
N SER A 253 -3.61 4.97 16.00
CA SER A 253 -3.71 3.87 16.97
C SER A 253 -2.74 2.72 16.71
N GLN A 254 -2.34 2.53 15.45
CA GLN A 254 -1.37 1.52 15.02
C GLN A 254 0.06 2.07 14.88
N GLY A 255 0.31 3.28 15.39
CA GLY A 255 1.63 3.92 15.32
C GLY A 255 1.89 4.69 14.03
N SER A 256 0.90 4.85 13.16
CA SER A 256 0.94 5.76 12.01
C SER A 256 -0.46 6.23 11.65
N GLY A 257 -0.59 7.48 11.20
CA GLY A 257 -1.87 8.05 10.82
C GLY A 257 -1.76 9.49 10.34
N GLY A 258 -2.89 10.06 9.96
CA GLY A 258 -2.94 11.39 9.39
C GLY A 258 -4.17 11.64 8.54
N THR A 259 -4.11 12.70 7.74
CA THR A 259 -5.17 13.08 6.80
C THR A 259 -4.55 13.36 5.45
N ALA A 260 -5.18 12.91 4.38
CA ALA A 260 -4.74 13.14 3.02
C ALA A 260 -5.92 13.46 2.09
N CYS A 261 -5.67 14.38 1.16
CA CYS A 261 -6.56 14.67 0.05
C CYS A 261 -6.11 13.93 -1.21
N TYR A 262 -7.06 13.46 -2.01
CA TYR A 262 -6.81 12.76 -3.26
C TYR A 262 -7.69 13.34 -4.36
N ALA A 263 -7.12 13.64 -5.52
CA ALA A 263 -7.86 14.19 -6.65
C ALA A 263 -7.86 13.25 -7.86
N PHE A 264 -8.98 13.17 -8.57
CA PHE A 264 -9.08 12.40 -9.82
C PHE A 264 -10.11 13.03 -10.76
N TYR A 265 -9.96 12.81 -12.06
CA TYR A 265 -10.84 13.36 -13.10
C TYR A 265 -11.58 12.24 -13.81
N ILE A 266 -12.92 12.29 -13.79
CA ILE A 266 -13.77 11.33 -14.47
C ILE A 266 -14.60 12.06 -15.51
N ARG A 267 -14.77 11.40 -16.66
CA ARG A 267 -15.74 11.81 -17.67
C ARG A 267 -16.75 10.68 -17.81
N SER A 268 -17.95 10.90 -17.30
CA SER A 268 -19.02 9.91 -17.37
C SER A 268 -20.03 10.26 -18.45
N SER A 269 -20.33 9.27 -19.28
CA SER A 269 -21.29 9.40 -20.40
C SER A 269 -22.71 8.97 -20.02
N HIS A 270 -22.96 8.59 -18.76
CA HIS A 270 -24.30 8.21 -18.31
C HIS A 270 -25.28 9.39 -18.46
N SER A 271 -26.51 9.07 -18.84
CA SER A 271 -27.55 10.07 -19.04
C SER A 271 -28.20 10.41 -17.70
N SER A 272 -28.41 11.69 -17.41
CA SER A 272 -29.14 12.18 -16.24
C SER A 272 -30.64 11.84 -16.21
N LEU A 273 -31.09 10.84 -16.99
CA LEU A 273 -32.50 10.49 -17.17
C LEU A 273 -33.08 9.69 -15.99
N CYS A 274 -33.10 10.32 -14.81
CA CYS A 274 -34.19 10.14 -13.86
C CYS A 274 -35.25 11.22 -14.15
N GLY A 275 -35.96 11.05 -15.26
CA GLY A 275 -37.12 11.86 -15.64
C GLY A 275 -38.20 10.94 -16.18
N TYR A 276 -39.30 10.82 -15.43
CA TYR A 276 -40.53 10.15 -15.84
C TYR A 276 -40.85 10.39 -17.33
N PRO A 277 -41.33 9.40 -18.09
CA PRO A 277 -41.91 9.68 -19.40
C PRO A 277 -43.11 10.62 -19.22
N PRO A 278 -43.32 11.61 -20.11
CA PRO A 278 -44.49 12.46 -20.04
C PRO A 278 -45.75 11.59 -20.15
N ALA A 279 -46.67 11.79 -19.20
CA ALA A 279 -48.00 11.20 -19.24
C ALA A 279 -48.79 11.82 -20.39
N ASP A 280 -48.60 11.33 -21.61
CA ASP A 280 -49.51 11.52 -22.74
C ASP A 280 -49.25 10.46 -23.82
N SER A 281 -49.73 9.26 -23.55
CA SER A 281 -50.12 8.31 -24.60
C SER A 281 -51.25 7.41 -24.09
N LEU A 282 -52.28 8.04 -23.50
CA LEU A 282 -53.61 7.44 -23.49
C LEU A 282 -54.25 7.76 -24.84
N GLY A 283 -54.25 6.75 -25.72
CA GLY A 283 -54.98 6.79 -26.97
C GLY A 283 -56.46 7.09 -26.70
N ALA A 284 -56.90 8.26 -27.14
CA ALA A 284 -58.30 8.50 -27.44
C ALA A 284 -58.52 8.04 -28.89
N ASP A 285 -59.19 6.91 -29.04
CA ASP A 285 -59.90 6.56 -30.26
C ASP A 285 -61.32 7.12 -30.16
N PRO A 286 -61.72 8.04 -31.04
CA PRO A 286 -63.12 8.23 -31.33
C PRO A 286 -63.34 7.96 -32.81
N SER A 287 -64.01 6.85 -33.14
CA SER A 287 -65.46 6.91 -33.43
C SER A 287 -65.91 5.67 -34.20
N ILE A 288 -66.84 4.95 -33.58
CA ILE A 288 -67.88 4.19 -34.29
C ILE A 288 -68.96 5.19 -34.71
N THR A 289 -69.11 5.43 -36.01
CA THR A 289 -70.38 5.36 -36.76
C THR A 289 -70.14 5.63 -38.25
#